data_AF-A0A849Y3I4-F1
#
_entry.id   AF-A0A849Y3I4-F1
#
_cell.length_a   1.000
_cell.length_b   1.000
_cell.length_c   1.000
_cell.angle_alpha   90.00
_cell.angle_beta   90.00
_cell.angle_gamma   90.00
#
_symmetry.space_group_name_H-M   'P 1'
#
loop_
_entity.id
_entity.type
_entity.pdbx_description
1 polymer ?
#
loop_
_entity_poly.entity_id
_entity_poly.type
_entity_poly.pdbx_seq_one_letter_code
_entity_poly.pdbx_strand_id
1 'polypeptide(L)'
;GAEALAAEARRRWPGREITLVFGALADKRVAEMGKILSAVAAETFLAPTPSERAASPEQLRAAVPSGRTMPSLREALLEADRRGRPILVAGSLFLAGDALSLLGGEDPPEHPNELLR
;
A
#
# COMPACT_ATOMS: atom_id res chain seq x y z
N GLY A 1 -1.17 9.41 -10.44
CA GLY A 1 -2.35 9.13 -9.58
C GLY A 1 -2.70 7.65 -9.60
N ALA A 2 -3.75 7.22 -8.90
CA ALA A 2 -4.11 5.79 -8.76
C ALA A 2 -4.34 5.08 -10.11
N GLU A 3 -4.99 5.75 -11.07
CA GLU A 3 -5.21 5.20 -12.42
C GLU A 3 -3.90 4.96 -13.17
N ALA A 4 -2.98 5.93 -13.11
CA ALA A 4 -1.66 5.80 -13.74
C ALA A 4 -0.86 4.64 -13.12
N LEU A 5 -0.98 4.45 -11.79
CA LEU A 5 -0.34 3.32 -11.10
C LEU A 5 -0.98 1.98 -11.49
N ALA A 6 -2.32 1.91 -11.57
CA ALA A 6 -3.02 0.72 -12.03
C ALA A 6 -2.65 0.37 -13.49
N ALA A 7 -2.53 1.37 -14.36
CA ALA A 7 -2.08 1.18 -15.74
C ALA A 7 -0.62 0.71 -15.80
N GLU A 8 0.25 1.26 -14.97
CA GLU A 8 1.65 0.82 -14.88
C GLU A 8 1.76 -0.60 -14.34
N ALA A 9 1.01 -0.97 -13.30
CA ALA A 9 1.01 -2.34 -12.78
C ALA A 9 0.65 -3.37 -13.87
N ARG A 10 -0.38 -3.08 -14.68
CA ARG A 10 -0.76 -3.92 -15.84
C ARG A 10 0.32 -4.00 -16.91
N ARG A 11 1.01 -2.89 -17.20
CA ARG A 11 2.12 -2.87 -18.17
C ARG A 11 3.35 -3.62 -17.67
N ARG A 12 3.69 -3.46 -16.39
CA ARG A 12 4.88 -4.02 -15.77
C ARG A 12 4.80 -5.54 -15.60
N TRP A 13 3.59 -6.06 -15.35
CA TRP A 13 3.32 -7.48 -15.11
C TRP A 13 2.15 -7.98 -15.99
N PRO A 14 2.33 -8.01 -17.33
CA PRO A 14 1.25 -8.40 -18.23
C PRO A 14 0.84 -9.86 -17.99
N GLY A 15 -0.46 -10.11 -17.84
CA GLY A 15 -1.03 -11.44 -17.63
C GLY A 15 -0.72 -12.10 -16.28
N ARG A 16 -0.08 -11.38 -15.35
CA ARG A 16 0.20 -11.91 -14.00
C ARG A 16 -0.79 -11.36 -13.00
N GLU A 17 -1.24 -12.22 -12.09
CA GLU A 17 -1.93 -11.77 -10.89
C GLU A 17 -0.98 -10.99 -9.99
N ILE A 18 -1.49 -9.97 -9.30
CA ILE A 18 -0.73 -9.20 -8.30
C ILE A 18 -1.46 -9.21 -6.96
N THR A 19 -0.72 -9.12 -5.87
CA THR A 19 -1.26 -8.83 -4.55
C THR A 19 -1.09 -7.35 -4.26
N LEU A 20 -2.17 -6.67 -3.84
CA LEU A 20 -2.12 -5.29 -3.36
C LEU A 20 -1.97 -5.28 -1.84
N VAL A 21 -0.99 -4.55 -1.32
CA VAL A 21 -0.93 -4.11 0.07
C VAL A 21 -1.34 -2.65 0.11
N PHE A 22 -2.52 -2.38 0.66
CA PHE A 22 -3.16 -1.07 0.65
C PHE A 22 -3.27 -0.48 2.05
N GLY A 23 -2.82 0.75 2.19
CA GLY A 23 -2.94 1.56 3.40
C GLY A 23 -2.94 3.02 2.99
N ALA A 24 -3.80 3.82 3.60
CA ALA A 24 -4.07 5.18 3.15
C ALA A 24 -4.38 6.11 4.32
N LEU A 25 -4.34 7.41 4.05
CA LEU A 25 -4.81 8.43 4.99
C LEU A 25 -6.34 8.62 4.87
N ALA A 26 -6.99 9.04 5.95
CA ALA A 26 -8.42 9.24 6.13
C ALA A 26 -8.94 10.51 5.41
N ASP A 27 -8.64 10.64 4.13
CA ASP A 27 -9.19 11.69 3.27
C ASP A 27 -10.22 11.14 2.29
N LYS A 28 -10.90 12.03 1.56
CA LYS A 28 -12.00 11.67 0.66
C LYS A 28 -11.56 10.84 -0.56
N ARG A 29 -10.26 10.69 -0.82
CA ARG A 29 -9.73 9.96 -1.97
C ARG A 29 -9.45 8.49 -1.69
N VAL A 30 -9.45 8.06 -0.43
CA VAL A 30 -9.20 6.66 -0.05
C VAL A 30 -10.16 5.68 -0.74
N ALA A 31 -11.44 6.03 -0.83
CA ALA A 31 -12.47 5.18 -1.44
C ALA A 31 -12.25 5.01 -2.95
N GLU A 32 -12.03 6.11 -3.67
CA GLU A 32 -11.77 6.10 -5.11
C GLU A 32 -10.47 5.35 -5.44
N MET A 33 -9.40 5.66 -4.70
CA MET A 33 -8.09 5.04 -4.88
C MET A 33 -8.13 3.54 -4.57
N GLY A 34 -8.78 3.15 -3.47
CA GLY A 34 -8.97 1.75 -3.10
C GLY A 34 -9.67 0.97 -4.21
N LYS A 35 -10.80 1.50 -4.71
CA LYS A 35 -11.55 0.90 -5.83
C LYS A 35 -10.70 0.72 -7.09
N ILE A 36 -9.93 1.73 -7.49
CA ILE A 36 -9.11 1.68 -8.70
C ILE A 36 -7.99 0.64 -8.57
N LEU A 37 -7.28 0.65 -7.44
CA LEU A 37 -6.11 -0.20 -7.25
C LEU A 37 -6.50 -1.66 -6.95
N SER A 38 -7.56 -1.90 -6.19
CA SER A 38 -8.00 -3.26 -5.91
C SER A 38 -8.53 -3.96 -7.16
N ALA A 39 -9.06 -3.22 -8.15
CA ALA A 39 -9.56 -3.78 -9.40
C ALA A 39 -8.47 -4.37 -10.32
N VAL A 40 -7.19 -4.06 -10.06
CA VAL A 40 -6.06 -4.68 -10.78
C VAL A 40 -5.40 -5.79 -10.00
N ALA A 41 -5.80 -6.00 -8.74
CA ALA A 41 -5.21 -7.01 -7.87
C ALA A 41 -6.11 -8.24 -7.74
N ALA A 42 -5.49 -9.41 -7.64
CA ALA A 42 -6.21 -10.66 -7.38
C ALA A 42 -6.58 -10.80 -5.90
N GLU A 43 -5.82 -10.17 -5.01
CA GLU A 43 -6.08 -10.13 -3.57
C GLU A 43 -5.58 -8.80 -3.01
N THR A 44 -6.24 -8.28 -1.98
CA THR A 44 -5.84 -7.04 -1.30
C THR A 44 -5.71 -7.27 0.20
N PHE A 45 -4.57 -6.87 0.76
CA PHE A 45 -4.32 -6.80 2.19
C PHE A 45 -4.35 -5.36 2.66
N LEU A 46 -5.21 -5.07 3.64
CA LEU A 46 -5.39 -3.73 4.20
C LEU A 46 -4.45 -3.60 5.40
N ALA A 47 -3.43 -2.77 5.27
CA ALA A 47 -2.41 -2.57 6.30
C ALA A 47 -2.61 -1.23 7.02
N PRO A 48 -2.43 -1.17 8.34
CA PRO A 48 -2.42 0.10 9.06
C PRO A 48 -1.23 0.96 8.62
N THR A 49 -1.40 2.28 8.67
CA THR A 49 -0.35 3.28 8.41
C THR A 49 -0.04 4.02 9.72
N PRO A 50 1.23 4.25 10.10
CA PRO A 50 1.59 4.93 11.35
C PRO A 50 1.42 6.45 11.21
N SER A 51 0.18 6.91 11.12
CA SER A 51 -0.17 8.32 11.08
C SER A 51 -1.45 8.58 11.86
N GLU A 52 -1.53 9.71 12.56
CA GLU A 52 -2.79 10.18 13.16
C GLU A 52 -3.88 10.41 12.11
N ARG A 53 -3.49 10.66 10.86
CA ARG A 53 -4.39 10.79 9.72
C ARG A 53 -4.66 9.47 9.02
N ALA A 54 -4.26 8.32 9.57
CA ALA A 54 -4.50 7.04 8.91
C ALA A 54 -5.99 6.71 8.81
N ALA A 55 -6.40 6.12 7.69
CA ALA A 55 -7.74 5.57 7.55
C ALA A 55 -7.91 4.41 8.54
N SER A 56 -9.06 4.36 9.22
CA SER A 56 -9.40 3.25 10.11
C SER A 56 -9.54 1.94 9.30
N PRO A 57 -9.42 0.77 9.94
CA PRO A 57 -9.68 -0.50 9.28
C PRO A 57 -11.07 -0.56 8.60
N GLU A 58 -12.07 0.06 9.20
CA GLU A 58 -13.44 0.14 8.66
C GLU A 58 -13.49 1.02 7.41
N GLN A 59 -12.77 2.15 7.39
CA GLN A 59 -12.68 3.02 6.22
C GLN A 59 -11.95 2.33 5.06
N LEU A 60 -10.86 1.61 5.35
CA LEU A 60 -10.14 0.81 4.36
C LEU A 60 -11.02 -0.33 3.80
N ARG A 61 -11.78 -1.01 4.66
CA ARG A 61 -12.76 -2.04 4.23
C ARG A 61 -13.90 -1.45 3.43
N ALA A 62 -14.37 -0.25 3.75
CA ALA A 62 -15.39 0.43 2.95
C ALA A 62 -14.85 0.81 1.56
N ALA A 63 -13.58 1.21 1.47
CA ALA A 63 -12.90 1.51 0.22
C ALA A 63 -12.63 0.25 -0.62
N VAL A 64 -12.29 -0.86 0.04
CA VAL A 64 -11.98 -2.15 -0.60
C VAL A 64 -12.69 -3.29 0.14
N PRO A 65 -13.98 -3.55 -0.17
CA PRO A 65 -14.79 -4.55 0.56
C PRO A 65 -14.26 -5.98 0.48
N SER A 66 -13.55 -6.33 -0.58
CA SER A 66 -12.88 -7.63 -0.75
C SER A 66 -11.54 -7.73 -0.03
N GLY A 67 -11.05 -6.63 0.56
CA GLY A 67 -9.77 -6.56 1.23
C GLY A 67 -9.78 -7.27 2.59
N ARG A 68 -8.68 -7.95 2.90
CA ARG A 68 -8.46 -8.58 4.21
C ARG A 68 -7.60 -7.67 5.09
N THR A 69 -8.12 -7.31 6.25
CA THR A 69 -7.37 -6.51 7.23
C THR A 69 -6.20 -7.30 7.80
N MET A 70 -5.04 -6.66 7.88
CA MET A 70 -3.83 -7.22 8.44
C MET A 70 -3.45 -6.46 9.72
N PRO A 71 -2.91 -7.15 10.75
CA PRO A 71 -2.48 -6.51 11.99
C PRO A 71 -1.34 -5.51 11.83
N SER A 72 -0.48 -5.69 10.83
CA SER A 72 0.64 -4.79 10.55
C SER A 72 1.03 -4.82 9.07
N LEU A 73 1.79 -3.80 8.63
CA LEU A 73 2.40 -3.79 7.30
C LEU A 73 3.35 -4.99 7.10
N ARG A 74 4.15 -5.32 8.12
CA ARG A 74 5.05 -6.49 8.08
C ARG A 74 4.29 -7.77 7.80
N GLU A 75 3.19 -8.01 8.50
CA GLU A 75 2.37 -9.20 8.29
C GLU A 75 1.68 -9.20 6.92
N ALA A 76 1.23 -8.04 6.45
CA ALA A 76 0.68 -7.90 5.10
C ALA A 76 1.70 -8.26 4.01
N LEU A 77 2.95 -7.80 4.16
CA LEU A 77 4.04 -8.10 3.24
C LEU A 77 4.42 -9.59 3.27
N LEU A 78 4.60 -10.18 4.46
CA LEU A 78 4.91 -11.61 4.60
C LEU A 78 3.82 -12.49 3.98
N GLU A 79 2.56 -12.12 4.18
CA GLU A 79 1.44 -12.86 3.63
C GLU A 79 1.29 -12.66 2.11
N ALA A 80 1.59 -11.47 1.60
CA ALA A 80 1.64 -11.19 0.17
C ALA A 80 2.76 -11.98 -0.52
N ASP A 81 3.93 -12.07 0.10
CA ASP A 81 5.08 -12.82 -0.40
C ASP A 81 4.78 -14.32 -0.54
N ARG A 82 4.04 -14.90 0.42
CA ARG A 82 3.56 -16.29 0.35
C ARG A 82 2.71 -16.62 -0.88
N ARG A 83 2.15 -15.61 -1.57
CA ARG A 83 1.39 -15.82 -2.81
C ARG A 83 2.29 -16.03 -4.04
N GLY A 84 3.60 -15.79 -3.94
CA GLY A 84 4.55 -16.01 -5.03
C GLY A 84 4.29 -15.14 -6.28
N ARG A 85 3.60 -14.01 -6.11
CA ARG A 85 3.22 -13.08 -7.19
C ARG A 85 3.63 -11.66 -6.85
N PRO A 86 3.76 -10.75 -7.84
CA PRO A 86 4.20 -9.39 -7.58
C PRO A 86 3.33 -8.69 -6.53
N ILE A 87 4.00 -7.93 -5.66
CA ILE A 87 3.36 -7.18 -4.58
C ILE A 87 3.37 -5.70 -4.97
N LEU A 88 2.19 -5.09 -5.03
CA LEU A 88 2.03 -3.65 -5.16
C LEU A 88 1.74 -3.06 -3.79
N VAL A 89 2.63 -2.23 -3.26
CA VAL A 89 2.39 -1.47 -2.03
C VAL A 89 1.94 -0.05 -2.41
N ALA A 90 0.75 0.37 -1.98
CA ALA A 90 0.18 1.65 -2.41
C ALA A 90 -0.86 2.21 -1.44
N GLY A 91 -1.26 3.46 -1.68
CA GLY A 91 -2.31 4.17 -0.94
C GLY A 91 -1.79 5.31 -0.08
N SER A 92 -0.51 5.29 0.28
CA SER A 92 0.14 6.37 1.03
C SER A 92 1.65 6.34 0.78
N LEU A 93 2.28 7.52 0.76
CA LEU A 93 3.74 7.62 0.76
C LEU A 93 4.35 7.15 2.09
N PHE A 94 3.64 7.31 3.22
CA PHE A 94 4.07 6.78 4.51
C PHE A 94 4.17 5.25 4.45
N LEU A 95 3.13 4.58 3.93
CA LEU A 95 3.12 3.13 3.77
C LEU A 95 4.24 2.64 2.86
N ALA A 96 4.48 3.34 1.74
CA ALA A 96 5.56 3.01 0.82
C ALA A 96 6.94 3.19 1.47
N GLY A 97 7.16 4.27 2.24
CA GLY A 97 8.40 4.50 2.99
C GLY A 97 8.65 3.44 4.06
N ASP A 98 7.62 3.07 4.83
CA ASP A 98 7.73 2.00 5.83
C ASP A 98 8.04 0.66 5.16
N ALA A 99 7.41 0.36 4.03
CA ALA A 99 7.68 -0.87 3.29
C ALA A 99 9.12 -0.92 2.78
N LEU A 100 9.65 0.20 2.26
CA LEU A 100 11.04 0.30 1.84
C LEU A 100 11.99 0.05 3.03
N SER A 101 11.74 0.70 4.16
CA SER A 101 12.54 0.54 5.39
C SER A 101 12.53 -0.92 5.87
N LEU A 102 11.36 -1.57 5.88
CA LEU A 102 11.21 -2.99 6.26
C LEU A 102 11.94 -3.95 5.32
N LEU A 103 12.09 -3.59 4.05
CA LEU A 103 12.75 -4.39 3.01
C LEU A 103 14.26 -4.09 2.89
N GLY A 104 14.80 -3.23 3.77
CA GLY A 104 16.22 -2.85 3.75
C GLY A 104 16.57 -1.78 2.71
N GLY A 105 15.58 -1.04 2.20
CA GLY A 105 15.82 0.25 1.57
C GLY A 105 16.30 1.22 2.64
N GLU A 106 17.40 1.94 2.38
CA GLU A 106 18.08 2.83 3.32
C GLU A 106 17.12 3.59 4.25
N ASP A 107 17.43 3.59 5.55
CA ASP A 107 16.67 4.34 6.54
C ASP A 107 16.50 5.79 6.07
N PRO A 108 15.28 6.36 6.06
CA PRO A 108 15.15 7.79 5.84
C PRO A 108 15.97 8.50 6.93
N PRO A 109 16.76 9.53 6.58
CA PRO A 109 17.59 10.21 7.56
C PRO A 109 16.73 10.66 8.74
N GLU A 110 17.17 10.34 9.96
CA GLU A 110 16.42 10.57 11.20
C GLU A 110 16.01 12.05 11.36
N HIS A 111 16.65 12.98 10.64
CA HIS A 111 16.42 14.42 10.69
C HIS A 111 16.35 15.07 9.29
N PRO A 112 15.17 15.57 8.85
CA PRO A 112 14.98 16.25 7.56
C PRO A 112 15.77 17.55 7.33
N ASN A 113 16.63 17.98 8.26
CA ASN A 113 17.13 19.36 8.30
C ASN A 113 18.67 19.50 8.43
N GLU A 114 19.44 18.47 8.10
CA GLU A 114 20.92 18.57 8.11
C GLU A 114 21.54 18.98 6.76
N LEU A 115 20.74 19.27 5.72
CA LEU A 115 21.24 19.81 4.45
C LEU A 115 21.46 21.35 4.45
N LEU A 116 21.50 21.98 5.63
CA LEU A 116 21.77 23.41 5.80
C LEU A 116 22.88 23.70 6.82
N ARG A 117 23.98 22.93 6.78
CA ARG A 117 25.25 23.31 7.43
C ARG A 117 26.40 23.24 6.45
#